data_AF-A0A7Y6XPS4-F1
#
_entry.id   AF-A0A7Y6XPS4-F1
#
_cell.length_a   1.000
_cell.length_b   1.000
_cell.length_c   1.000
_cell.angle_alpha   90.00
_cell.angle_beta   90.00
_cell.angle_gamma   90.00
#
_symmetry.space_group_name_H-M   'P 1'
#
loop_
_entity.id
_entity.type
_entity.pdbx_description
1 polymer ?
#
loop_
_entity_poly.entity_id
_entity_poly.type
_entity_poly.pdbx_seq_one_letter_code
_entity_poly.pdbx_strand_id
1 'polypeptide(L)' 'MKVLVIGAGNMGLTYAKSIASSGYLKKEDLMIYDKSSELRETLGKSNDNFEISDSLEESLPISDIIFLAVKPY' A
#
# COMPACT_ATOMS: atom_id res chain seq x y z
N MET A 1 7.03 -1.30 -12.25
CA MET A 1 6.00 -0.25 -12.17
C MET A 1 5.61 -0.18 -10.71
N LYS A 2 5.81 0.95 -10.05
CA LYS A 2 5.59 1.11 -8.62
C LYS A 2 4.18 1.62 -8.36
N VAL A 3 3.42 0.87 -7.57
CA VAL A 3 2.04 1.20 -7.18
C VAL A 3 2.01 1.52 -5.71
N LEU A 4 1.44 2.67 -5.35
CA LEU A 4 1.19 3.07 -3.97
C LEU A 4 -0.30 3.10 -3.69
N VAL A 5 -0.74 2.38 -2.66
CA VAL A 5 -2.10 2.47 -2.13
C VAL A 5 -2.09 3.30 -0.85
N ILE A 6 -2.76 4.45 -0.87
CA ILE A 6 -2.89 5.35 0.28
C ILE A 6 -4.24 5.08 0.95
N GLY A 7 -4.20 4.62 2.20
CA GLY A 7 -5.33 4.17 2.99
C GLY A 7 -5.38 2.64 3.05
N ALA A 8 -5.16 2.07 4.23
CA ALA A 8 -5.21 0.64 4.50
C ALA A 8 -6.52 0.19 5.18
N GLY A 9 -7.62 0.89 4.87
CA GLY A 9 -8.96 0.38 5.16
C GLY A 9 -9.36 -0.77 4.24
N ASN A 10 -10.58 -1.27 4.37
CA ASN A 10 -11.07 -2.43 3.61
C ASN A 10 -10.81 -2.31 2.10
N MET A 11 -11.18 -1.19 1.48
CA MET A 11 -11.00 -1.00 0.03
C MET A 11 -9.53 -0.99 -0.39
N GLY A 12 -8.67 -0.27 0.34
CA GLY A 12 -7.24 -0.22 0.03
C GLY A 12 -6.57 -1.57 0.16
N LEU A 13 -6.91 -2.32 1.21
CA LEU A 13 -6.43 -3.70 1.39
C LEU A 13 -6.96 -4.65 0.31
N THR A 14 -8.22 -4.51 -0.12
CA THR A 14 -8.76 -5.30 -1.24
C THR A 14 -7.98 -5.03 -2.52
N TYR A 15 -7.68 -3.76 -2.84
CA TYR A 15 -6.84 -3.43 -4.00
C TYR A 15 -5.44 -4.02 -3.86
N ALA A 16 -4.74 -3.73 -2.76
CA ALA A 16 -3.39 -4.21 -2.54
C ALA A 16 -3.30 -5.74 -2.61
N LYS A 17 -4.19 -6.48 -1.91
CA LYS A 17 -4.20 -7.95 -1.94
C LYS A 17 -4.55 -8.51 -3.31
N SER A 18 -5.52 -7.93 -4.02
CA SER A 18 -5.87 -8.39 -5.37
C SER A 18 -4.71 -8.19 -6.35
N ILE A 19 -4.05 -7.03 -6.32
CA ILE A 19 -2.88 -6.73 -7.15
C ILE A 19 -1.72 -7.67 -6.78
N ALA A 20 -1.44 -7.83 -5.48
CA ALA A 20 -0.41 -8.74 -4.98
C ALA A 20 -0.64 -10.20 -5.42
N SER A 21 -1.89 -10.65 -5.46
CA SER A 21 -2.27 -12.00 -5.88
C SER A 21 -2.24 -12.21 -7.40
N SER A 22 -2.24 -11.13 -8.19
CA SER A 22 -2.29 -11.20 -9.65
C SER A 22 -0.99 -11.69 -10.28
N GLY A 23 0.13 -11.61 -9.56
CA GLY A 23 1.46 -11.98 -10.05
C GLY A 23 2.11 -10.97 -11.01
N TYR A 24 1.46 -9.84 -11.30
CA TYR A 24 2.00 -8.83 -12.23
C TYR A 24 3.04 -7.88 -11.59
N LEU A 25 3.03 -7.76 -10.26
CA LEU A 25 3.98 -6.92 -9.52
C LEU A 25 4.80 -7.74 -8.55
N LYS A 26 6.06 -7.35 -8.37
CA LYS A 26 6.90 -7.82 -7.27
C LYS A 26 6.44 -7.17 -5.96
N LYS A 27 6.77 -7.80 -4.83
CA LYS A 27 6.48 -7.27 -3.48
C LYS A 27 6.94 -5.82 -3.33
N GLU A 28 8.19 -5.54 -3.71
CA GLU A 28 8.86 -4.24 -3.65
C GLU A 28 8.27 -3.15 -4.56
N ASP A 29 7.47 -3.55 -5.55
CA ASP A 29 6.79 -2.65 -6.48
C ASP A 29 5.36 -2.30 -6.05
N LEU A 30 4.84 -2.91 -4.97
CA LEU A 30 3.52 -2.62 -4.42
C LEU A 30 3.66 -2.15 -2.98
N MET A 31 3.33 -0.88 -2.73
CA MET A 31 3.42 -0.25 -1.43
C MET A 31 2.03 0.09 -0.90
N ILE A 32 1.84 0.00 0.41
CA ILE A 32 0.64 0.49 1.10
C ILE A 32 1.04 1.45 2.22
N TYR A 33 0.34 2.56 2.32
CA TYR A 33 0.51 3.56 3.38
C TYR A 33 -0.81 3.76 4.12
N ASP A 34 -0.75 3.91 5.45
CA ASP A 34 -1.85 4.44 6.25
C ASP A 34 -1.32 5.43 7.30
N LYS A 35 -2.15 6.43 7.62
CA LYS A 35 -1.82 7.44 8.64
C LYS A 35 -1.67 6.82 10.03
N SER A 36 -2.34 5.70 10.30
CA SER A 36 -2.22 4.98 11.57
C SER A 36 -0.92 4.17 11.61
N SER A 37 -0.01 4.56 12.49
CA SER A 37 1.25 3.84 12.73
C SER A 37 1.01 2.44 13.31
N GLU A 38 0.03 2.28 14.20
CA GLU A 38 -0.35 0.99 14.77
C GLU A 38 -0.85 0.01 13.69
N LEU A 39 -1.64 0.53 12.74
CA LEU A 39 -2.11 -0.27 11.61
C LEU A 39 -0.96 -0.68 10.69
N ARG A 40 -0.04 0.25 10.39
CA ARG A 40 1.17 -0.06 9.62
C ARG A 40 2.03 -1.12 10.29
N GLU A 41 2.25 -1.03 11.61
CA GLU A 41 3.00 -2.05 12.37
C GLU A 41 2.31 -3.41 12.31
N THR A 42 0.99 -3.44 12.46
CA THR A 42 0.18 -4.67 12.39
C THR A 42 0.29 -5.31 11.00
N LEU A 43 0.20 -4.51 9.94
CA LEU A 43 0.32 -4.98 8.56
C LEU A 43 1.76 -5.40 8.23
N GLY A 44 2.78 -4.75 8.80
CA GLY A 44 4.18 -5.13 8.62
C GLY A 44 4.52 -6.50 9.21
N LYS A 45 3.72 -6.98 10.17
CA LYS A 45 3.79 -8.35 10.71
C LYS A 45 3.04 -9.38 9.86
N SER A 46 2.25 -8.94 8.88
CA SER A 46 1.53 -9.84 7.98
C SER A 46 2.46 -10.38 6.88
N ASN A 47 2.21 -11.60 6.42
CA ASN A 47 2.90 -12.20 5.27
C ASN A 47 2.25 -11.79 3.92
N ASP A 48 1.68 -10.58 3.85
CA ASP A 48 1.12 -10.08 2.61
C ASP A 48 2.23 -9.71 1.60
N ASN A 49 1.96 -9.92 0.30
CA ASN A 49 2.93 -9.70 -0.78
C ASN A 49 2.96 -8.23 -1.26
N PHE A 50 3.10 -7.30 -0.32
CA PHE A 50 3.34 -5.87 -0.54
C PHE A 50 4.23 -5.29 0.56
N GLU A 51 4.82 -4.14 0.31
CA GLU A 51 5.62 -3.38 1.30
C GLU A 51 4.75 -2.36 2.06
N ILE A 52 5.07 -2.15 3.33
CA ILE A 52 4.45 -1.07 4.12
C ILE A 52 5.32 0.17 3.97
N SER A 53 4.73 1.25 3.46
CA SER A 53 5.41 2.54 3.36
C SER A 53 5.30 3.29 4.68
N ASP A 54 6.43 3.83 5.16
CA ASP A 54 6.49 4.62 6.39
C ASP A 54 6.27 6.12 6.16
N SER A 55 6.56 6.62 4.95
CA SER A 55 6.48 8.03 4.58
C SER A 55 5.89 8.21 3.19
N LEU A 56 4.96 9.17 3.07
CA LEU A 56 4.44 9.61 1.77
C LEU A 56 5.46 10.46 1.02
N GLU A 57 6.26 11.24 1.72
CA GLU A 57 7.33 12.07 1.16
C GLU A 57 8.35 11.22 0.38
N GLU A 58 8.63 10.01 0.86
CA GLU A 58 9.54 9.08 0.18
C GLU A 58 8.85 8.24 -0.91
N SER A 59 7.60 7.83 -0.69
CA SER A 59 6.88 6.92 -1.61
C SER A 59 6.21 7.63 -2.79
N LEU A 60 5.75 8.86 -2.63
CA LEU A 60 5.10 9.62 -3.72
C LEU A 60 6.03 9.87 -4.91
N PRO A 61 7.29 10.33 -4.74
CA PRO A 61 8.17 10.63 -5.88
C PRO A 61 8.57 9.41 -6.72
N ILE A 62 8.48 8.20 -6.15
CA ILE A 62 8.87 6.96 -6.81
C ILE A 62 7.69 6.16 -7.37
N SER A 63 6.45 6.59 -7.12
CA SER A 63 5.25 5.85 -7.50
C SER A 63 4.80 6.21 -8.92
N ASP A 64 4.60 5.20 -9.77
CA ASP A 64 4.05 5.38 -11.11
C ASP A 64 2.52 5.51 -11.08
N ILE A 65 1.86 4.81 -10.14
CA ILE A 65 0.40 4.80 -9.95
C ILE A 65 0.08 4.96 -8.47
N ILE A 66 -0.87 5.85 -8.16
CA ILE A 66 -1.33 6.09 -6.78
C ILE A 66 -2.83 5.80 -6.69
N PHE A 67 -3.21 4.87 -5.81
CA PHE A 67 -4.60 4.63 -5.41
C PHE A 67 -4.92 5.40 -4.15
N LEU A 68 -5.81 6.38 -4.23
CA LEU A 68 -6.33 7.09 -3.06
C LEU A 68 -7.56 6.34 -2.52
N ALA A 69 -7.34 5.48 -1.52
CA ALA A 69 -8.37 4.69 -0.85
C ALA A 69 -8.71 5.24 0.56
N VAL A 70 -8.67 6.57 0.70
CA VAL A 70 -8.98 7.30 1.93
C VAL A 70 -10.42 7.82 1.92
N LYS A 71 -10.87 8.35 3.06
CA LYS A 71 -12.17 9.04 3.11
C LYS A 71 -12.08 10.39 2.39
N PRO A 72 -13.20 10.91 1.86
CA PRO A 72 -13.20 12.18 1.10
C PRO A 72 -13.01 13.47 1.92
N TYR A 73 -13.02 13.38 3.25
CA TYR A 73 -13.12 14.54 4.16
C TYR A 73 -11.76 14.94 4.73
#